data_AF-A0A1B3W5Z8-F1
#
_entry.id   AF-A0A1B3W5Z8-F1
#
_cell.length_a   1.000
_cell.length_b   1.000
_cell.length_c   1.000
_cell.angle_alpha   90.00
_cell.angle_beta   90.00
_cell.angle_gamma   90.00
#
_symmetry.space_group_name_H-M   'P 1'
#
loop_
_entity.id
_entity.type
_entity.pdbx_description
1 polymer ?
#
loop_
_entity_poly.entity_id
_entity_poly.type
_entity_poly.pdbx_seq_one_letter_code
_entity_poly.pdbx_strand_id
1 'polypeptide(L)' 'MHSAEPVRDAWMHGKPLLFLGEGRQLWEAAGVPFEASEDPAWVGAGEADEAALDAFAAAIAAHRNFDREVLAQPI' A
#
# COMPACT_ATOMS: atom_id res chain seq x y z
N MET A 1 5.43 8.77 -17.37
CA MET A 1 5.19 9.43 -16.06
C MET A 1 5.59 8.40 -15.01
N HIS A 2 6.78 8.51 -14.40
CA HIS A 2 7.39 7.44 -13.58
C HIS A 2 6.82 7.36 -12.14
N SER A 3 5.86 8.20 -11.77
CA SER A 3 5.42 8.35 -10.37
C SER A 3 4.65 7.15 -9.80
N ALA A 4 4.11 6.28 -10.65
CA ALA A 4 3.39 5.08 -10.24
C ALA A 4 4.30 3.85 -10.04
N GLU A 5 5.50 3.84 -10.65
CA GLU A 5 6.45 2.74 -10.52
C GLU A 5 6.93 2.53 -9.07
N PRO A 6 7.27 3.57 -8.29
CA PRO A 6 7.64 3.40 -6.89
C PRO A 6 6.52 2.80 -6.04
N VAL A 7 5.25 3.08 -6.36
CA VAL A 7 4.10 2.52 -5.66
C VAL A 7 4.00 1.02 -5.93
N ARG A 8 4.07 0.63 -7.21
CA ARG A 8 4.05 -0.78 -7.60
C ARG A 8 5.24 -1.54 -7.01
N ASP A 9 6.44 -0.97 -7.09
CA ASP A 9 7.67 -1.55 -6.52
C ASP A 9 7.55 -1.76 -5.01
N ALA A 10 7.08 -0.74 -4.29
CA ALA A 10 6.86 -0.84 -2.85
C ALA A 10 5.83 -1.92 -2.51
N TRP A 11 4.74 -2.01 -3.28
CA TRP A 11 3.72 -3.03 -3.07
C TRP A 11 4.28 -4.45 -3.27
N MET A 12 4.97 -4.71 -4.39
CA MET A 12 5.59 -6.01 -4.69
C MET A 12 6.62 -6.43 -3.64
N HIS A 13 7.31 -5.47 -3.03
CA HIS A 13 8.26 -5.72 -1.95
C HIS A 13 7.62 -5.77 -0.56
N GLY A 14 6.30 -5.91 -0.46
CA GLY A 14 5.61 -6.05 0.82
C GLY A 14 5.62 -4.79 1.71
N LYS A 15 6.02 -3.62 1.18
CA LYS A 15 6.16 -2.42 2.00
C LYS A 15 4.79 -1.86 2.39
N PRO A 16 4.66 -1.33 3.62
CA PRO A 16 3.52 -0.51 4.01
C PRO A 16 3.39 0.72 3.12
N LEU A 17 2.16 1.04 2.73
CA LEU A 17 1.82 2.20 1.91
C LEU A 17 0.66 2.97 2.54
N LEU A 18 0.84 4.28 2.70
CA LEU A 18 -0.19 5.21 3.16
C LEU A 18 -0.56 6.17 2.03
N PHE A 19 -1.84 6.26 1.72
CA PHE A 19 -2.40 7.19 0.74
C PHE A 19 -3.41 8.12 1.42
N LEU A 20 -3.19 9.43 1.28
CA LEU A 20 -4.01 10.48 1.88
C LEU A 20 -4.75 11.28 0.80
N GLY A 21 -6.04 11.54 1.00
CA GLY A 21 -6.86 12.34 0.09
C GLY A 21 -6.79 11.83 -1.35
N GLU A 22 -6.41 12.72 -2.27
CA GLU A 22 -6.25 12.39 -3.70
C GLU A 22 -5.04 11.49 -4.00
N GLY A 23 -4.17 11.21 -3.02
CA GLY A 23 -3.02 10.32 -3.17
C GLY A 23 -3.40 8.91 -3.62
N ARG A 24 -4.64 8.47 -3.37
CA ARG A 24 -5.19 7.20 -3.88
C ARG A 24 -5.14 7.08 -5.41
N GLN A 25 -5.17 8.19 -6.14
CA GLN A 25 -5.07 8.16 -7.61
C GLN A 25 -3.74 7.57 -8.10
N LEU A 26 -2.65 7.72 -7.31
CA LEU A 26 -1.35 7.10 -7.63
C LEU A 26 -1.40 5.58 -7.50
N TRP A 27 -2.21 5.04 -6.59
CA TRP A 27 -2.43 3.60 -6.46
C TRP A 27 -3.19 3.06 -7.67
N GLU A 28 -4.26 3.72 -8.08
CA GLU A 28 -5.03 3.36 -9.27
C GLU A 28 -4.15 3.39 -10.54
N ALA A 29 -3.32 4.41 -10.67
CA ALA A 29 -2.35 4.54 -11.75
C ALA A 29 -1.25 3.46 -11.72
N ALA A 30 -0.95 2.87 -10.56
CA ALA A 30 0.05 1.82 -10.40
C ALA A 30 -0.43 0.44 -10.88
N GLY A 31 -1.74 0.27 -11.15
CA GLY A 31 -2.30 -0.96 -11.69
C GLY A 31 -2.22 -2.16 -10.75
N VAL A 32 -2.17 -1.92 -9.44
CA VAL A 32 -2.09 -2.96 -8.42
C VAL A 32 -3.49 -3.52 -8.12
N PRO A 33 -3.67 -4.85 -8.02
CA PRO A 33 -5.00 -5.46 -7.80
C PRO A 33 -5.67 -4.95 -6.52
N PHE A 34 -6.98 -4.65 -6.63
CA PHE A 34 -7.79 -3.93 -5.65
C PHE A 34 -8.33 -4.80 -4.51
N GLU A 35 -7.94 -6.08 -4.40
CA GLU A 35 -8.25 -6.91 -3.22
C GLU A 35 -7.51 -6.42 -1.94
N ALA A 36 -6.92 -5.23 -2.00
CA ALA A 36 -6.28 -4.49 -0.93
C ALA A 36 -7.17 -4.15 0.29
N SER A 37 -8.49 -4.38 0.25
CA SER A 37 -9.32 -4.24 1.46
C SER A 37 -8.92 -5.21 2.57
N GLU A 38 -8.27 -6.32 2.20
CA GLU A 38 -7.74 -7.31 3.14
C GLU A 38 -6.24 -7.13 3.38
N ASP A 39 -5.58 -6.15 2.73
CA ASP A 39 -4.15 -5.92 2.83
C ASP A 39 -3.84 -4.99 4.02
N PRO A 40 -3.37 -5.51 5.17
CA PRO A 40 -3.12 -4.70 6.35
C PRO A 40 -1.97 -3.70 6.17
N ALA A 41 -1.16 -3.84 5.12
CA ALA A 41 -0.07 -2.93 4.80
C ALA A 41 -0.46 -1.91 3.72
N TRP A 42 -1.74 -1.81 3.37
CA TRP A 42 -2.29 -0.73 2.58
C TRP A 42 -3.24 0.11 3.45
N VAL A 43 -2.96 1.40 3.59
CA VAL A 43 -3.77 2.32 4.39
C VAL A 43 -4.22 3.47 3.49
N GLY A 44 -5.54 3.65 3.37
CA GLY A 44 -6.15 4.77 2.65
C GLY A 44 -6.98 5.61 3.60
N ALA A 45 -6.74 6.92 3.64
CA ALA A 45 -7.49 7.87 4.47
C ALA A 45 -7.73 9.19 3.74
N GLY A 46 -8.76 9.95 4.15
CA GLY A 46 -9.00 11.30 3.61
C GLY A 46 -7.95 12.30 4.06
N GLU A 47 -7.45 12.15 5.29
CA GLU A 47 -6.45 12.99 5.94
C GLU A 47 -5.57 12.14 6.88
N ALA A 48 -4.48 12.72 7.37
CA ALA A 48 -3.59 12.06 8.33
C ALA A 48 -4.15 12.15 9.77
N ASP A 49 -5.29 11.52 9.99
CA ASP A 49 -5.88 11.40 11.32
C ASP A 49 -5.16 10.34 12.17
N GLU A 50 -5.46 10.32 13.47
CA GLU A 50 -4.82 9.40 14.44
C GLU A 50 -5.05 7.94 14.03
N ALA A 51 -6.24 7.60 13.53
CA ALA A 51 -6.57 6.25 13.10
C ALA A 51 -5.72 5.79 11.91
N ALA A 52 -5.52 6.65 10.90
CA ALA A 52 -4.68 6.38 9.74
C ALA A 52 -3.22 6.23 10.12
N LEU A 53 -2.73 7.08 11.02
CA LEU A 53 -1.35 7.03 11.51
C LEU A 53 -1.10 5.77 12.36
N ASP A 54 -2.03 5.40 13.24
CA ASP A 54 -1.94 4.18 14.05
C ASP A 54 -1.97 2.92 13.18
N ALA A 55 -2.87 2.84 12.19
CA ALA A 55 -2.93 1.75 11.24
C ALA A 55 -1.62 1.62 10.44
N PHE A 56 -1.08 2.76 9.98
CA PHE A 56 0.16 2.77 9.23
C PHE A 56 1.38 2.42 10.11
N ALA A 57 1.41 2.89 11.36
CA ALA A 57 2.44 2.53 12.33
C ALA A 57 2.42 1.02 12.63
N ALA A 58 1.23 0.44 12.80
CA ALA A 58 1.08 -1.02 12.97
C ALA A 58 1.60 -1.79 11.74
N ALA A 59 1.31 -1.32 10.53
CA ALA A 59 1.84 -1.91 9.30
C ALA A 59 3.38 -1.81 9.21
N ILE A 60 3.97 -0.68 9.61
CA ILE A 60 5.44 -0.54 9.71
C ILE A 60 6.02 -1.49 10.75
N ALA A 61 5.39 -1.63 11.91
CA ALA A 61 5.81 -2.54 12.97
C ALA A 61 5.80 -4.01 12.52
N ALA A 62 4.89 -4.37 11.61
CA ALA A 62 4.85 -5.68 10.98
C ALA A 62 5.98 -5.93 9.96
N HIS A 63 6.83 -4.93 9.69
CA HIS A 63 7.96 -4.93 8.74
C HIS A 63 7.57 -5.05 7.25
N ARG A 64 6.85 -6.12 6.89
CA ARG A 64 6.39 -6.44 5.54
C ARG A 64 5.03 -7.14 5.60
N ASN A 65 4.22 -6.96 4.56
CA ASN A 65 3.10 -7.87 4.32
C ASN A 65 3.59 -9.08 3.53
N PHE A 66 3.85 -10.17 4.24
CA PHE A 66 4.35 -11.44 3.69
C PHE A 66 3.29 -12.17 2.85
N ASP A 67 2.00 -11.89 3.03
CA ASP A 67 0.93 -12.50 2.23
C ASP A 67 1.03 -12.08 0.76
N ARG A 68 1.62 -10.91 0.49
CA ARG A 68 1.92 -10.44 -0.88
C ARG A 68 2.98 -11.28 -1.59
N GLU A 69 3.88 -11.96 -0.87
CA GLU A 69 4.90 -12.83 -1.47
C GLU A 69 4.27 -14.07 -2.14
N VAL A 70 3.10 -14.50 -1.66
CA VAL A 70 2.34 -15.64 -2.22
C VAL A 70 1.55 -15.22 -3.47
N LEU A 71 1.16 -13.94 -3.57
CA LEU A 71 0.41 -13.35 -4.68
C LEU A 71 1.31 -12.84 -5.82
N ALA A 72 2.57 -12.51 -5.52
CA ALA A 72 3.57 -12.10 -6.50
C ALA A 72 4.06 -13.33 -7.30
N GLN A 73 3.25 -13.82 -8.22
CA GLN A 73 3.75 -14.75 -9.24
C GLN A 73 4.81 -14.03 -10.09
N PRO A 74 5.90 -14.72 -10.47
CA PRO A 74 6.88 -14.14 -11.39
C PRO A 74 6.19 -13.84 -12.72
N ILE A 75 6.44 -12.63 -13.23
CA ILE A 75 6.19 -12.26 -14.63
C ILE A 75 7.01 -13.15 -15.57
#